data_AF-A0AAP0C0U7-F1
#
_entry.id   AF-A0AAP0C0U7-F1
#
_cell.length_a   1.000
_cell.length_b   1.000
_cell.length_c   1.000
_cell.angle_alpha   90.00
_cell.angle_beta   90.00
_cell.angle_gamma   90.00
#
_symmetry.space_group_name_H-M   'P 1'
#
loop_
_entity.id
_entity.type
_entity.pdbx_description
1 polymer ?
#
loop_
_entity_poly.entity_id
_entity_poly.type
_entity_poly.pdbx_seq_one_letter_code
_entity_poly.pdbx_strand_id
1 'polypeptide(L)'
;MFSCRSLCRIRNKAKRVAGDFFVYSLASRRCLHAISFATIAPEEISGSQPAEVHNLVQGSWKTSTYWNTIVDPLNGEPFIKVAEVPEAQIKPFVESLSKCPKYGLHNPFRAPESPVH
;
A
#
# COMPACT_ATOMS: atom_id res chain seq x y z
N MET A 1 -1.70 -26.67 -2.65
CA MET A 1 -0.40 -27.04 -3.25
C MET A 1 -0.01 -25.95 -4.25
N PHE A 2 0.66 -24.89 -3.79
CA PHE A 2 1.52 -23.97 -4.56
C PHE A 2 2.30 -23.13 -3.54
N SER A 3 3.39 -23.71 -3.05
CA SER A 3 4.37 -23.01 -2.20
C SER A 3 5.58 -22.73 -3.09
N CYS A 4 5.59 -21.58 -3.76
CA CYS A 4 6.77 -21.12 -4.47
C CYS A 4 7.78 -20.60 -3.45
N ARG A 5 8.72 -21.47 -3.04
CA ARG A 5 9.92 -21.07 -2.31
C ARG A 5 10.85 -20.36 -3.30
N SER A 6 10.98 -19.05 -3.21
CA SER A 6 12.13 -18.35 -3.79
C SER A 6 13.12 -18.01 -2.68
N LEU A 7 14.16 -18.83 -2.60
CA LEU A 7 15.36 -18.57 -1.81
C LEU A 7 16.11 -17.40 -2.46
N CYS A 8 16.28 -16.30 -1.74
CA CYS A 8 17.22 -15.25 -2.11
C CYS A 8 18.65 -15.83 -2.07
N ARG A 9 19.16 -16.26 -3.24
CA ARG A 9 20.52 -16.79 -3.39
C ARG A 9 21.46 -15.63 -3.71
N ILE A 10 22.07 -15.05 -2.67
CA ILE A 10 23.12 -14.04 -2.84
C ILE A 10 24.42 -14.75 -3.27
N ARG A 11 24.87 -14.54 -4.52
CA ARG A 11 26.21 -14.93 -4.99
C ARG A 11 27.23 -13.91 -4.49
N ASN A 12 27.93 -14.22 -3.41
CA ASN A 12 29.09 -13.44 -2.98
C ASN A 12 30.32 -13.82 -3.82
N LYS A 13 30.81 -12.89 -4.64
CA LYS A 13 32.15 -12.96 -5.23
C LYS A 13 33.09 -12.15 -4.33
N ALA A 14 33.76 -12.81 -3.39
CA ALA A 14 34.68 -12.17 -2.46
C ALA A 14 36.00 -11.83 -3.15
N LYS A 15 36.38 -10.54 -3.17
CA LYS A 15 37.78 -10.11 -3.27
C LYS A 15 38.21 -9.68 -1.87
N ARG A 16 39.24 -10.31 -1.33
CA ARG A 16 39.81 -9.98 -0.01
C ARG A 16 40.62 -8.69 -0.15
N VAL A 17 40.27 -7.67 0.62
CA VAL A 17 41.21 -6.63 1.08
C VAL A 17 40.93 -6.45 2.57
N ALA A 18 41.99 -6.54 3.36
CA ALA A 18 42.00 -6.49 4.82
C ALA A 18 42.16 -5.04 5.30
N GLY A 19 41.62 -4.78 6.50
CA GLY A 19 41.92 -3.57 7.29
C GLY A 19 40.78 -2.56 7.31
N ASP A 20 39.91 -2.64 8.32
CA ASP A 20 39.81 -1.61 9.37
C ASP A 20 38.62 -1.90 10.29
N PHE A 21 38.95 -2.02 11.57
CA PHE A 21 38.08 -2.46 12.66
C PHE A 21 37.73 -1.24 13.52
N PHE A 22 36.77 -0.40 13.11
CA PHE A 22 35.92 0.36 14.05
C PHE A 22 34.82 1.15 13.32
N VAL A 23 33.62 1.12 13.90
CA VAL A 23 32.44 1.95 13.59
C VAL A 23 31.74 1.66 12.25
N TYR A 24 30.75 0.75 12.26
CA TYR A 24 29.36 0.96 11.81
C TYR A 24 28.55 -0.28 12.25
N SER A 25 28.54 -0.54 13.56
CA SER A 25 27.55 -1.42 14.16
C SER A 25 26.21 -0.70 14.15
N LEU A 26 25.15 -1.41 13.73
CA LEU A 26 23.74 -1.03 13.80
C LEU A 26 23.23 -0.03 12.74
N ALA A 27 23.58 -0.23 11.47
CA ALA A 27 22.52 -0.08 10.46
C ALA A 27 21.55 -1.23 10.69
N SER A 28 20.61 -1.02 11.62
CA SER A 28 19.45 -1.88 11.83
C SER A 28 18.88 -2.18 10.45
N ARG A 29 19.13 -3.40 9.95
CA ARG A 29 18.40 -3.95 8.81
C ARG A 29 16.97 -4.10 9.29
N ARG A 30 16.23 -2.99 9.27
CA ARG A 30 14.78 -3.05 9.15
C ARG A 30 14.56 -3.60 7.74
N CYS A 31 14.74 -4.91 7.56
CA CYS A 31 13.97 -5.60 6.56
C CYS A 31 12.53 -5.33 6.99
N LEU A 32 11.89 -4.33 6.38
CA LEU A 32 10.46 -4.18 6.47
C LEU A 32 9.92 -5.50 5.92
N HIS A 33 9.61 -6.43 6.82
CA HIS A 33 8.79 -7.56 6.47
C HIS A 33 7.56 -6.93 5.83
N ALA A 34 7.32 -7.24 4.55
CA ALA A 34 6.10 -6.82 3.89
C ALA A 34 4.94 -7.27 4.79
N ILE A 35 4.27 -6.30 5.40
CA ILE A 35 3.10 -6.54 6.23
C ILE A 35 2.05 -7.20 5.33
N SER A 36 1.36 -8.22 5.83
CA SER A 36 0.53 -9.12 5.01
C SER A 36 -0.60 -8.41 4.25
N PHE A 37 -1.00 -7.21 4.68
CA PHE A 37 -1.99 -6.39 4.01
C PHE A 37 -1.40 -5.43 2.96
N ALA A 38 -0.09 -5.15 3.01
CA ALA A 38 0.53 -4.22 2.08
C ALA A 38 0.65 -4.87 0.71
N THR A 39 0.18 -4.15 -0.30
CA THR A 39 0.29 -4.53 -1.70
C THR A 39 1.62 -4.13 -2.31
N ILE A 40 2.38 -3.21 -1.67
CA ILE A 40 3.55 -2.57 -2.26
C ILE A 40 4.64 -2.37 -1.18
N ALA A 41 5.91 -2.55 -1.56
CA ALA A 41 7.07 -2.19 -0.76
C ALA A 41 7.52 -0.75 -1.07
N PRO A 42 7.71 0.12 -0.06
CA PRO A 42 8.01 1.53 -0.28
C PRO A 42 9.39 1.79 -0.89
N GLU A 43 10.34 0.85 -0.77
CA GLU A 43 11.66 0.97 -1.38
C GLU A 43 11.67 0.61 -2.88
N GLU A 44 10.60 -0.02 -3.39
CA GLU A 44 10.52 -0.51 -4.77
C GLU A 44 9.76 0.46 -5.70
N ILE A 45 8.99 1.40 -5.16
CA ILE A 45 8.23 2.37 -5.95
C ILE A 45 9.16 3.40 -6.58
N SER A 46 8.97 3.65 -7.88
CA SER A 46 9.80 4.59 -8.65
C SER A 46 9.12 4.95 -9.98
N GLY A 47 9.72 5.83 -10.77
CA GLY A 47 9.21 6.16 -12.11
C GLY A 47 9.12 4.95 -13.06
N SER A 48 10.01 3.96 -12.89
CA SER A 48 10.01 2.73 -13.70
C SER A 48 9.02 1.68 -13.18
N GLN A 49 8.68 1.72 -11.89
CA GLN A 49 7.72 0.85 -11.24
C GLN A 49 6.72 1.68 -10.41
N PRO A 50 5.76 2.36 -11.08
CA PRO A 50 4.81 3.21 -10.38
C PRO A 50 3.78 2.39 -9.60
N ALA A 51 3.43 2.85 -8.41
CA ALA A 51 2.38 2.29 -7.59
C ALA A 51 0.98 2.65 -8.13
N GLU A 52 -0.01 1.79 -7.87
CA GLU A 52 -1.41 2.07 -8.19
C GLU A 52 -2.26 2.16 -6.92
N VAL A 53 -3.08 3.20 -6.84
CA VAL A 53 -4.03 3.42 -5.76
C VAL A 53 -5.45 3.31 -6.30
N HIS A 54 -6.24 2.43 -5.69
CA HIS A 54 -7.62 2.14 -6.07
C HIS A 54 -8.61 2.71 -5.04
N ASN A 55 -9.88 2.83 -5.44
CA ASN A 55 -10.94 3.30 -4.55
C ASN A 55 -11.65 2.11 -3.88
N LEU A 56 -11.96 2.20 -2.59
CA LEU A 56 -12.77 1.20 -1.90
C LEU A 56 -14.22 1.68 -1.83
N VAL A 57 -15.14 1.00 -2.53
CA VAL A 57 -16.57 1.35 -2.54
C VAL A 57 -17.41 0.09 -2.48
N GLN A 58 -18.45 0.10 -1.64
CA GLN A 58 -19.33 -1.05 -1.41
C GLN A 58 -18.58 -2.36 -1.08
N GLY A 59 -17.48 -2.27 -0.34
CA GLY A 59 -16.69 -3.43 0.09
C GLY A 59 -15.78 -4.03 -0.98
N SER A 60 -15.53 -3.34 -2.09
CA SER A 60 -14.63 -3.80 -3.15
C SER A 60 -13.68 -2.71 -3.62
N TRP A 61 -12.43 -3.08 -3.91
CA TRP A 61 -11.47 -2.21 -4.58
C TRP A 61 -11.87 -2.03 -6.05
N LYS A 62 -11.95 -0.78 -6.49
CA LYS A 62 -12.37 -0.38 -7.83
C LYS A 62 -11.27 0.43 -8.50
N THR A 63 -11.00 0.06 -9.73
CA THR A 63 -10.14 0.81 -10.66
C THR A 63 -10.95 1.90 -11.36
N SER A 64 -10.25 2.88 -11.93
CA SER A 64 -10.84 3.92 -12.77
C SER A 64 -10.10 3.98 -14.10
N THR A 65 -10.76 4.49 -15.12
CA THR A 65 -10.12 4.87 -16.39
C THR A 65 -9.36 6.20 -16.25
N TYR A 66 -9.72 7.01 -15.25
CA TYR A 66 -9.09 8.30 -14.97
C TYR A 66 -8.01 8.12 -13.91
N TRP A 67 -6.80 8.55 -14.26
CA TRP A 67 -5.62 8.43 -13.39
C TRP A 67 -4.99 9.79 -13.20
N ASN A 68 -4.72 10.12 -11.95
CA ASN A 68 -3.88 11.25 -11.58
C ASN A 68 -2.52 10.74 -11.14
N THR A 69 -1.49 11.38 -11.67
CA THR A 69 -0.11 10.95 -11.48
C THR A 69 0.54 11.87 -10.47
N ILE A 70 0.97 11.30 -9.35
CA ILE A 70 1.76 11.98 -8.34
C ILE A 70 3.23 11.79 -8.68
N VAL A 71 3.97 12.90 -8.68
CA VAL A 71 5.42 12.93 -8.89
C VAL A 71 6.15 12.77 -7.57
N ASP A 72 7.31 12.12 -7.63
CA ASP A 72 8.22 11.97 -6.49
C ASP A 72 8.82 13.34 -6.15
N PRO A 73 8.68 13.83 -4.91
CA PRO A 73 9.22 15.13 -4.51
C PRO A 73 10.76 15.20 -4.55
N LEU A 74 11.47 14.07 -4.60
CA LEU A 74 12.93 14.03 -4.57
C LEU A 74 13.60 14.13 -5.95
N ASN A 75 12.92 13.65 -7.00
CA ASN A 75 13.49 13.59 -8.36
C ASN A 75 12.51 14.06 -9.46
N GLY A 76 11.22 14.25 -9.14
CA GLY A 76 10.19 14.69 -10.08
C GLY A 76 9.61 13.58 -10.98
N GLU A 77 10.02 12.33 -10.80
CA GLU A 77 9.53 11.21 -11.60
C GLU A 77 8.10 10.80 -11.21
N PRO A 78 7.24 10.41 -12.17
CA PRO A 78 5.89 9.93 -11.89
C PRO A 78 5.92 8.51 -11.29
N PHE A 79 5.72 8.39 -9.99
CA PHE A 79 5.91 7.12 -9.25
C PHE A 79 4.63 6.57 -8.58
N ILE A 80 3.52 7.33 -8.57
CA ILE A 80 2.23 6.86 -8.03
C ILE A 80 1.09 7.29 -8.95
N LYS A 81 0.18 6.37 -9.27
CA LYS A 81 -1.06 6.61 -10.03
C LYS A 81 -2.26 6.43 -9.11
N VAL A 82 -3.09 7.45 -9.01
CA VAL A 82 -4.31 7.43 -8.19
C VAL A 82 -5.53 7.35 -9.11
N ALA A 83 -6.38 6.35 -8.90
CA ALA A 83 -7.62 6.20 -9.63
C ALA A 83 -8.59 7.33 -9.25
N GLU A 84 -8.77 8.31 -10.12
CA GLU A 84 -9.68 9.42 -9.87
C GLU A 84 -11.12 9.01 -10.14
N VAL A 85 -12.04 9.56 -9.33
CA VAL A 85 -13.47 9.33 -9.47
C VAL A 85 -14.07 10.54 -10.20
N PRO A 86 -14.47 10.41 -11.49
CA PRO A 86 -15.18 11.47 -12.17
C PRO A 86 -16.60 11.62 -11.61
N GLU A 87 -17.23 12.78 -11.83
CA GLU A 87 -18.57 13.07 -11.32
C GLU A 87 -19.62 12.00 -11.69
N ALA A 88 -19.56 11.50 -12.92
CA ALA A 88 -20.45 10.44 -13.41
C ALA A 88 -20.34 9.12 -12.62
N GLN A 89 -19.23 8.89 -11.90
CA GLN A 89 -18.95 7.68 -11.11
C GLN A 89 -19.09 7.89 -9.60
N ILE A 90 -19.60 9.04 -9.14
CA ILE A 90 -19.82 9.32 -7.71
C ILE A 90 -21.02 8.54 -7.15
N LYS A 91 -22.02 8.22 -7.99
CA LYS A 91 -23.29 7.61 -7.56
C LYS A 91 -23.14 6.37 -6.65
N PRO A 92 -22.25 5.40 -6.91
CA PRO A 92 -22.06 4.24 -6.04
C PRO A 92 -21.57 4.59 -4.62
N PHE A 93 -20.83 5.70 -4.48
CA PHE A 93 -20.38 6.20 -3.18
C PHE A 93 -21.55 6.79 -2.39
N VAL A 94 -22.40 7.59 -3.04
CA VAL A 94 -23.60 8.15 -2.42
C VAL A 94 -24.54 7.02 -1.98
N GLU A 95 -24.75 6.02 -2.83
CA GLU A 95 -25.55 4.84 -2.49
C GLU A 95 -24.93 4.01 -1.35
N SER A 96 -23.60 3.95 -1.27
CA SER A 96 -22.91 3.29 -0.16
C SER A 96 -23.11 4.04 1.15
N LEU A 97 -23.03 5.38 1.11
CA LEU A 97 -23.23 6.24 2.28
C LEU A 97 -24.69 6.27 2.73
N SER A 98 -25.65 6.25 1.81
CA SER A 98 -27.08 6.27 2.14
C SER A 98 -27.56 5.01 2.87
N LYS A 99 -26.80 3.91 2.81
CA LYS A 99 -27.08 2.69 3.60
C LYS A 99 -26.83 2.90 5.09
N CYS A 100 -26.05 3.90 5.48
CA CYS A 100 -25.84 4.26 6.86
C CYS A 100 -26.96 5.21 7.33
N PRO A 101 -27.85 4.79 8.25
CA PRO A 101 -28.90 5.66 8.76
C PRO A 101 -28.32 6.74 9.68
N LYS A 102 -29.10 7.79 9.97
CA LYS A 102 -28.65 8.94 10.79
C LYS A 102 -28.19 8.55 12.20
N TYR A 103 -28.73 7.47 12.76
CA TYR A 103 -28.34 6.94 14.08
C TYR A 103 -27.15 5.97 14.03
N GLY A 104 -26.47 5.86 12.88
CA GLY A 104 -25.32 4.98 12.66
C GLY A 104 -25.70 3.51 12.47
N LEU A 105 -24.70 2.69 12.10
CA LEU A 105 -24.86 1.22 12.03
C LEU A 105 -24.97 0.58 13.42
N HIS A 106 -24.31 1.19 14.41
CA HIS A 106 -24.36 0.88 15.83
C HIS A 106 -24.66 2.17 16.61
N ASN A 107 -25.41 2.05 17.70
CA ASN A 107 -25.39 3.01 18.81
C ASN A 107 -25.61 2.27 20.15
N PRO A 108 -25.49 2.92 21.32
CA PRO A 108 -25.67 2.26 22.61
C PRO A 108 -27.01 1.53 22.80
N PHE A 109 -28.04 1.92 22.04
CA PHE A 109 -29.37 1.30 22.06
C PHE A 109 -29.63 0.35 20.86
N ARG A 110 -28.70 0.24 19.91
CA ARG A 110 -28.85 -0.55 18.68
C ARG A 110 -27.55 -1.22 18.26
N ALA A 111 -27.59 -2.54 18.15
CA ALA A 111 -26.43 -3.39 17.88
C ALA A 111 -25.28 -3.22 18.90
N PRO A 112 -25.54 -3.13 20.22
CA PRO A 112 -24.54 -2.80 21.26
C PRO A 112 -23.28 -3.67 21.22
N GLU A 113 -23.39 -4.90 20.73
CA GLU A 113 -22.32 -5.89 20.57
C GLU A 113 -21.37 -5.65 19.39
N SER A 114 -21.69 -4.74 18.46
CA SER A 114 -20.79 -4.49 17.33
C SER A 114 -19.47 -3.90 17.85
N PRO A 115 -18.31 -4.51 17.51
CA PRO A 115 -17.02 -4.07 18.03
C PRO A 115 -16.75 -2.62 17.62
N VAL A 116 -16.41 -1.79 18.59
CA VAL A 116 -15.69 -0.54 18.33
C VAL A 116 -14.27 -0.95 17.97
N HIS A 117 -14.05 -1.32 16.71
CA HIS A 117 -12.70 -1.57 16.17
C HIS A 117 -12.05 -0.24 15.76
#